data_AF-A0AA40ANB2-F1
#
_entry.id   AF-A0AA40ANB2-F1
#
_cell.length_a   1.000
_cell.length_b   1.000
_cell.length_c   1.000
_cell.angle_alpha   90.00
_cell.angle_beta   90.00
_cell.angle_gamma   90.00
#
_symmetry.space_group_name_H-M   'P 1'
#
loop_
_entity.id
_entity.type
_entity.pdbx_description
1 polymer ?
#
loop_
_entity_poly.entity_id
_entity_poly.type
_entity_poly.pdbx_seq_one_letter_code
_entity_poly.pdbx_strand_id
1 'polypeptide(L)'
;MTATLLEFAQPGAASAALLFLILAYPILRAIYNIYFHPLRNIPGPKLWAATRLPYIWALLRGTIVHDIQKLHRKYGPILRVGPDELTFTNPSVWNDILQAQPGKPEFLKDPTWWSRQPDQADSFITTVDPEQHARMRKALSPGFTTRGLRAQETHIQRYVNLLVKRLSDIINSSTDKCPPSGPGAEIDIGPWFNFATFDIFGDLAFGESFDCLQNSQYHPWVDILFSAAPKASSWIASARYYPWLYSLLFRGSCRDGYQMLVGWLRESDYRERRGCRSKLIPFSIGSRACIGQHLVWAEMRLILTKLLRAFDFEEVEGKRLAWESLRTFLLVEKKPVSYQYNLPCSYQDGILVLSYKIGANATCKGQQLCKLHPALLSLQLNSGEEIR
;
A
#
# COMPACT_ATOMS: atom_id res chain seq x y z
N MET A 1 23.73 61.92 -23.33
CA MET A 1 22.29 61.92 -23.01
C MET A 1 21.74 60.49 -22.76
N THR A 2 22.52 59.61 -22.11
CA THR A 2 22.16 58.19 -21.90
C THR A 2 22.56 57.69 -20.50
N ALA A 3 22.74 58.60 -19.54
CA ALA A 3 23.18 58.27 -18.17
C ALA A 3 22.14 58.61 -17.09
N THR A 4 20.88 58.89 -17.46
CA THR A 4 19.85 59.41 -16.54
C THR A 4 18.58 58.56 -16.46
N LEU A 5 18.62 57.28 -16.86
CA LEU A 5 17.46 56.38 -16.76
C LEU A 5 17.63 55.22 -15.77
N LEU A 6 18.80 55.07 -15.12
CA LEU A 6 19.05 54.00 -14.15
C LEU A 6 18.99 54.43 -12.68
N GLU A 7 18.80 55.72 -12.37
CA GLU A 7 18.85 56.25 -10.99
C GLU A 7 17.50 56.35 -10.27
N PHE A 8 16.37 55.95 -10.88
CA PHE A 8 15.04 56.07 -10.25
C PHE A 8 14.22 54.78 -10.19
N ALA A 9 14.85 53.61 -10.22
CA ALA A 9 14.16 52.41 -9.74
C ALA A 9 14.15 52.43 -8.20
N GLN A 10 13.18 53.12 -7.60
CA GLN A 10 12.95 53.04 -6.15
C GLN A 10 12.92 51.56 -5.74
N PRO A 11 13.68 51.10 -4.73
CA PRO A 11 13.73 49.69 -4.34
C PRO A 11 12.35 49.14 -3.94
N GLY A 12 11.42 50.02 -3.54
CA GLY A 12 10.00 49.69 -3.32
C GLY A 12 9.21 49.36 -4.60
N ALA A 13 9.52 50.00 -5.73
CA ALA A 13 8.82 49.76 -7.00
C ALA A 13 9.21 48.41 -7.62
N ALA A 14 10.50 48.04 -7.56
CA ALA A 14 10.97 46.74 -8.04
C ALA A 14 10.44 45.58 -7.20
N SER A 15 10.38 45.73 -5.87
CA SER A 15 9.82 44.73 -4.97
C SER A 15 8.29 44.58 -5.10
N ALA A 16 7.56 45.68 -5.29
CA ALA A 16 6.13 45.65 -5.59
C ALA A 16 5.82 44.98 -6.94
N ALA A 17 6.61 45.26 -7.99
CA ALA A 17 6.46 44.62 -9.29
C ALA A 17 6.74 43.10 -9.22
N LEU A 18 7.76 42.69 -8.45
CA LEU A 18 8.06 41.27 -8.22
C LEU A 18 6.93 40.56 -7.47
N LEU A 19 6.41 41.18 -6.41
CA LEU A 19 5.27 40.66 -5.66
C LEU A 19 4.03 40.52 -6.55
N PHE A 20 3.76 41.52 -7.39
CA PHE A 20 2.66 41.48 -8.35
C PHE A 20 2.83 40.32 -9.34
N LEU A 21 4.01 40.11 -9.91
CA LEU A 21 4.28 38.99 -10.81
C LEU A 21 4.11 37.63 -10.12
N ILE A 22 4.59 37.50 -8.88
CA ILE A 22 4.44 36.28 -8.07
C ILE A 22 2.97 35.95 -7.82
N LEU A 23 2.11 36.95 -7.60
CA LEU A 23 0.68 36.76 -7.36
C LEU A 23 -0.13 36.62 -8.67
N ALA A 24 0.24 37.36 -9.73
CA ALA A 24 -0.45 37.34 -11.01
C ALA A 24 -0.21 36.05 -11.79
N TYR A 25 1.03 35.53 -11.76
CA TYR A 25 1.39 34.30 -12.47
C TYR A 25 0.50 33.08 -12.15
N PRO A 26 0.26 32.68 -10.88
CA PRO A 26 -0.62 31.55 -10.58
C PRO A 26 -2.07 31.80 -10.99
N ILE A 27 -2.55 33.05 -10.95
CA ILE A 27 -3.91 33.42 -11.38
C ILE A 27 -4.03 33.26 -12.90
N LEU A 28 -3.10 33.82 -13.67
CA LEU A 28 -3.07 33.68 -15.13
C LEU A 28 -2.96 32.21 -15.55
N ARG A 29 -2.12 31.43 -14.85
CA ARG A 29 -1.98 29.99 -15.10
C ARG A 29 -3.26 29.23 -14.76
N ALA A 30 -3.96 29.59 -13.69
CA ALA A 30 -5.26 29.00 -13.35
C ALA A 30 -6.31 29.26 -14.44
N ILE A 31 -6.38 30.49 -14.96
CA ILE A 31 -7.27 30.87 -16.07
C ILE A 31 -6.92 30.05 -17.32
N TYR A 32 -5.63 29.97 -17.68
CA TYR A 32 -5.15 29.15 -18.79
C TYR A 32 -5.57 27.67 -18.63
N ASN A 33 -5.34 27.11 -17.45
CA ASN A 33 -5.59 25.70 -17.17
C ASN A 33 -7.08 25.32 -17.26
N ILE A 34 -7.98 26.25 -16.92
CA ILE A 34 -9.43 26.06 -17.00
C ILE A 34 -9.92 26.21 -18.45
N TYR A 35 -9.54 27.29 -19.14
CA TYR A 35 -10.19 27.67 -20.40
C TYR A 35 -9.42 27.32 -21.67
N PHE A 36 -8.09 27.34 -21.61
CA PHE A 36 -7.23 27.21 -22.80
C PHE A 36 -6.46 25.89 -22.87
N HIS A 37 -6.34 25.18 -21.76
CA HIS A 37 -5.63 23.90 -21.71
C HIS A 37 -6.25 22.83 -22.62
N PRO A 38 -5.45 21.97 -23.28
CA PRO A 38 -5.95 20.89 -24.14
C PRO A 38 -6.94 19.95 -23.44
N LEU A 39 -6.79 19.77 -22.12
CA LEU A 39 -7.67 18.93 -21.28
C LEU A 39 -8.91 19.67 -20.72
N ARG A 40 -9.26 20.85 -21.25
CA ARG A 40 -10.40 21.65 -20.76
C ARG A 40 -11.77 20.96 -20.89
N ASN A 41 -11.92 20.09 -21.89
CA ASN A 41 -13.19 19.40 -22.18
C ASN A 41 -13.45 18.23 -21.21
N ILE A 42 -12.46 17.84 -20.42
CA ILE A 42 -12.59 16.72 -19.49
C ILE A 42 -13.24 17.23 -18.19
N PRO A 43 -14.29 16.57 -17.68
CA PRO A 43 -15.02 17.04 -16.52
C PRO A 43 -14.15 16.96 -15.25
N GLY A 44 -14.40 17.90 -14.34
CA GLY A 44 -13.78 17.93 -13.01
C GLY A 44 -13.99 19.26 -12.30
N PRO A 45 -13.70 19.34 -10.99
CA PRO A 45 -13.78 20.59 -10.25
C PRO A 45 -12.83 21.64 -10.84
N LYS A 46 -13.32 22.85 -11.09
CA LYS A 46 -12.51 23.94 -11.64
C LYS A 46 -11.26 24.24 -10.81
N LEU A 47 -11.34 24.12 -9.49
CA LEU A 47 -10.19 24.34 -8.60
C LEU A 47 -9.09 23.30 -8.78
N TRP A 48 -9.45 22.03 -8.99
CA TRP A 48 -8.49 20.94 -9.23
C TRP A 48 -7.90 21.04 -10.65
N ALA A 49 -8.71 21.47 -11.63
CA ALA A 49 -8.22 21.75 -12.98
C ALA A 49 -7.28 22.98 -13.01
N ALA A 50 -7.54 24.00 -12.18
CA ALA A 50 -6.76 25.23 -12.12
C ALA A 50 -5.36 25.03 -11.53
N THR A 51 -5.27 24.32 -10.41
CA THR A 51 -4.04 24.19 -9.62
C THR A 51 -3.97 22.85 -8.89
N ARG A 52 -2.76 22.40 -8.55
CA ARG A 52 -2.52 21.16 -7.78
C ARG A 52 -2.75 21.32 -6.27
N LEU A 53 -3.08 22.51 -5.77
CA LEU A 53 -3.27 22.74 -4.33
C LEU A 53 -4.34 21.84 -3.68
N PRO A 54 -5.54 21.62 -4.26
CA PRO A 54 -6.53 20.73 -3.66
C PRO A 54 -6.04 19.28 -3.61
N TYR A 55 -5.33 18.84 -4.65
CA TYR A 55 -4.71 17.51 -4.71
C TYR A 55 -3.71 17.35 -3.56
N ILE A 56 -2.80 18.31 -3.41
CA ILE A 56 -1.78 18.31 -2.34
C ILE A 56 -2.45 18.35 -0.97
N TRP A 57 -3.48 19.17 -0.80
CA TRP A 57 -4.21 19.26 0.47
C TRP A 57 -4.95 17.96 0.82
N ALA A 58 -5.50 17.25 -0.16
CA ALA A 58 -6.08 15.92 0.03
C ALA A 58 -5.01 14.85 0.30
N LEU A 59 -3.86 14.93 -0.37
CA LEU A 59 -2.72 14.03 -0.15
C LEU A 59 -2.14 14.17 1.26
N LEU A 60 -1.88 15.40 1.72
CA LEU A 60 -1.32 15.67 3.04
C LEU A 60 -2.27 15.31 4.19
N ARG A 61 -3.59 15.35 3.96
CA ARG A 61 -4.60 14.87 4.92
C ARG A 61 -4.80 13.34 4.87
N GLY A 62 -4.29 12.67 3.86
CA GLY A 62 -4.52 11.24 3.62
C GLY A 62 -5.94 10.93 3.16
N THR A 63 -6.64 11.86 2.52
CA THR A 63 -8.02 11.67 2.03
C THR A 63 -8.10 11.57 0.52
N ILE A 64 -6.97 11.56 -0.18
CA ILE A 64 -6.90 11.64 -1.65
C ILE A 64 -7.73 10.57 -2.35
N VAL A 65 -7.69 9.32 -1.90
CA VAL A 65 -8.47 8.21 -2.47
C VAL A 65 -9.97 8.46 -2.30
N HIS A 66 -10.39 8.91 -1.12
CA HIS A 66 -11.79 9.19 -0.80
C HIS A 66 -12.33 10.40 -1.55
N ASP A 67 -11.51 11.45 -1.66
CA ASP A 67 -11.86 12.68 -2.38
C ASP A 67 -11.99 12.38 -3.88
N ILE A 68 -11.05 11.65 -4.47
CA ILE A 68 -11.12 11.22 -5.88
C ILE A 68 -12.34 10.30 -6.11
N GLN A 69 -12.65 9.38 -5.20
CA GLN A 69 -13.83 8.53 -5.30
C GLN A 69 -15.13 9.36 -5.32
N LYS A 70 -15.27 10.33 -4.41
CA LYS A 70 -16.42 11.26 -4.39
C LYS A 70 -16.53 12.06 -5.67
N LEU A 71 -15.40 12.51 -6.21
CA LEU A 71 -15.37 13.24 -7.48
C LEU A 71 -15.79 12.36 -8.65
N HIS A 72 -15.34 11.10 -8.73
CA HIS A 72 -15.80 10.17 -9.77
C HIS A 72 -17.30 9.86 -9.68
N ARG A 73 -17.85 9.75 -8.46
CA ARG A 73 -19.31 9.62 -8.28
C ARG A 73 -20.09 10.83 -8.81
N LYS A 74 -19.50 12.02 -8.80
CA LYS A 74 -20.14 13.27 -9.24
C LYS A 74 -19.95 13.58 -10.73
N TYR A 75 -18.74 13.42 -11.25
CA TYR A 75 -18.35 13.85 -12.60
C TYR A 75 -18.27 12.70 -13.62
N GLY A 76 -18.31 11.45 -13.15
CA GLY A 76 -18.33 10.27 -14.00
C GLY A 76 -16.98 9.54 -14.09
N PRO A 77 -16.83 8.64 -15.08
CA PRO A 77 -15.75 7.66 -15.11
C PRO A 77 -14.39 8.20 -15.52
N ILE A 78 -14.34 9.36 -16.16
CA ILE A 78 -13.10 10.06 -16.54
C ILE A 78 -13.13 11.41 -15.84
N LEU A 79 -12.09 11.70 -15.06
CA LEU A 79 -12.03 12.89 -14.23
C LEU A 79 -10.68 13.57 -14.33
N ARG A 80 -10.68 14.89 -14.41
CA ARG A 80 -9.46 15.70 -14.29
C ARG A 80 -9.20 16.06 -12.82
N VAL A 81 -8.09 15.57 -12.26
CA VAL A 81 -7.68 15.74 -10.85
C VAL A 81 -6.43 16.63 -10.68
N GLY A 82 -6.01 17.28 -11.76
CA GLY A 82 -4.93 18.25 -11.76
C GLY A 82 -4.93 19.01 -13.09
N PRO A 83 -4.07 20.04 -13.25
CA PRO A 83 -3.89 20.71 -14.54
C PRO A 83 -3.56 19.72 -15.67
N ASP A 84 -2.75 18.71 -15.37
CA ASP A 84 -2.13 17.77 -16.29
C ASP A 84 -2.38 16.31 -15.90
N GLU A 85 -3.35 16.05 -15.01
CA GLU A 85 -3.57 14.72 -14.42
C GLU A 85 -5.03 14.25 -14.54
N LEU A 86 -5.19 12.99 -14.97
CA LEU A 86 -6.47 12.36 -15.23
C LEU A 86 -6.59 11.05 -14.45
N THR A 87 -7.77 10.79 -13.90
CA THR A 87 -8.13 9.53 -13.26
C THR A 87 -9.26 8.85 -14.03
N PHE A 88 -9.25 7.52 -14.00
CA PHE A 88 -10.16 6.67 -14.76
C PHE A 88 -10.72 5.58 -13.84
N THR A 89 -12.01 5.25 -14.00
CA THR A 89 -12.64 4.10 -13.33
C THR A 89 -13.02 2.98 -14.29
N ASN A 90 -12.92 3.19 -15.60
CA ASN A 90 -13.27 2.19 -16.60
C ASN A 90 -12.23 1.05 -16.62
N PRO A 91 -12.64 -0.23 -16.46
CA PRO A 91 -11.74 -1.38 -16.52
C PRO A 91 -10.97 -1.53 -17.84
N SER A 92 -11.53 -1.11 -18.98
CA SER A 92 -10.86 -1.27 -20.29
C SER A 92 -9.54 -0.52 -20.35
N VAL A 93 -9.45 0.59 -19.63
CA VAL A 93 -8.28 1.48 -19.57
C VAL A 93 -7.07 0.78 -18.94
N TRP A 94 -7.26 -0.26 -18.12
CA TRP A 94 -6.15 -1.02 -17.56
C TRP A 94 -5.30 -1.68 -18.66
N ASN A 95 -5.94 -2.24 -19.69
CA ASN A 95 -5.22 -2.89 -20.78
C ASN A 95 -4.56 -1.86 -21.71
N ASP A 96 -5.17 -0.69 -21.87
CA ASP A 96 -4.65 0.37 -22.72
C ASP A 96 -3.46 1.11 -22.10
N ILE A 97 -3.43 1.23 -20.77
CA ILE A 97 -2.41 2.00 -20.04
C ILE A 97 -1.33 1.12 -19.42
N LEU A 98 -1.70 -0.02 -18.82
CA LEU A 98 -0.79 -0.77 -17.95
C LEU A 98 -0.15 -1.97 -18.64
N GLN A 99 -0.77 -2.49 -19.70
CA GLN A 99 -0.19 -3.60 -20.46
C GLN A 99 0.72 -3.10 -21.58
N ALA A 100 1.82 -3.82 -21.80
CA ALA A 100 2.69 -3.60 -22.93
C ALA A 100 1.97 -3.98 -24.23
N GLN A 101 1.93 -3.07 -25.19
CA GLN A 101 1.32 -3.31 -26.51
C GLN A 101 2.40 -3.25 -27.59
N PRO A 102 2.43 -4.20 -28.55
CA PRO A 102 3.37 -4.16 -29.66
C PRO A 102 3.30 -2.83 -30.42
N GLY A 103 4.45 -2.20 -30.66
CA GLY A 103 4.55 -0.95 -31.41
C GLY A 103 4.07 0.31 -30.68
N LYS A 104 3.65 0.23 -29.41
CA LYS A 104 3.33 1.40 -28.59
C LYS A 104 4.32 1.53 -27.43
N PRO A 105 4.81 2.75 -27.13
CA PRO A 105 5.65 2.97 -25.97
C PRO A 105 4.89 2.68 -24.68
N GLU A 106 5.53 1.98 -23.74
CA GLU A 106 4.99 1.79 -22.40
C GLU A 106 4.94 3.12 -21.65
N PHE A 107 3.92 3.30 -20.80
CA PHE A 107 3.87 4.42 -19.88
C PHE A 107 4.94 4.26 -18.80
N LEU A 108 5.70 5.32 -18.53
CA LEU A 108 6.74 5.32 -17.51
C LEU A 108 6.16 5.68 -16.13
N LYS A 109 6.84 5.22 -15.08
CA LYS A 109 6.54 5.61 -13.69
C LYS A 109 6.72 7.12 -13.53
N ASP A 110 5.85 7.75 -12.74
CA ASP A 110 5.99 9.16 -12.41
C ASP A 110 7.27 9.42 -11.55
N PRO A 111 8.26 10.17 -12.06
CA PRO A 111 9.46 10.53 -11.31
C PRO A 111 9.15 11.30 -10.03
N THR A 112 8.01 12.01 -9.94
CA THR A 112 7.63 12.71 -8.71
C THR A 112 7.52 11.75 -7.52
N TRP A 113 7.05 10.52 -7.76
CA TRP A 113 6.87 9.47 -6.75
C TRP A 113 8.02 8.48 -6.71
N TRP A 114 8.62 8.19 -7.86
CA TRP A 114 9.54 7.06 -8.01
C TRP A 114 10.96 7.45 -8.40
N SER A 115 11.33 8.73 -8.34
CA SER A 115 12.71 9.14 -8.65
C SER A 115 13.71 8.44 -7.73
N ARG A 116 14.86 8.10 -8.32
CA ARG A 116 16.08 7.72 -7.60
C ARG A 116 16.39 8.72 -6.49
N GLN A 117 16.85 8.23 -5.35
CA GLN A 117 17.39 9.11 -4.30
C GLN A 117 18.73 9.69 -4.77
N PRO A 118 19.10 10.92 -4.34
CA PRO A 118 20.43 11.46 -4.58
C PRO A 118 21.50 10.45 -4.19
N ASP A 119 22.52 10.29 -5.03
CA ASP A 119 23.69 9.43 -4.81
C ASP A 119 23.44 7.91 -4.60
N GLN A 120 22.21 7.42 -4.76
CA GLN A 120 21.88 5.99 -4.64
C GLN A 120 21.68 5.31 -5.99
N ALA A 121 22.06 4.04 -6.12
CA ALA A 121 21.76 3.28 -7.35
C ALA A 121 20.25 3.11 -7.56
N ASP A 122 19.82 2.90 -8.81
CA ASP A 122 18.43 2.58 -9.10
C ASP A 122 18.05 1.22 -8.51
N SER A 123 16.93 1.20 -7.79
CA SER A 123 16.33 -0.01 -7.24
C SER A 123 15.26 -0.57 -8.19
N PHE A 124 14.85 -1.82 -7.97
CA PHE A 124 13.74 -2.44 -8.71
C PHE A 124 12.45 -1.60 -8.65
N ILE A 125 12.24 -0.88 -7.54
CA ILE A 125 11.06 -0.05 -7.31
C ILE A 125 11.18 1.33 -7.99
N THR A 126 12.37 1.94 -7.98
CA THR A 126 12.58 3.31 -8.50
C THR A 126 12.92 3.37 -9.98
N THR A 127 13.40 2.27 -10.57
CA THR A 127 13.82 2.24 -11.99
C THR A 127 12.69 2.65 -12.93
N VAL A 128 12.83 3.78 -13.61
CA VAL A 128 11.85 4.31 -14.58
C VAL A 128 12.03 3.66 -15.95
N ASP A 129 13.26 3.35 -16.35
CA ASP A 129 13.58 2.76 -17.66
C ASP A 129 13.05 1.31 -17.80
N PRO A 130 12.27 0.99 -18.85
CA PRO A 130 11.69 -0.34 -19.04
C PRO A 130 12.73 -1.46 -19.21
N GLU A 131 13.83 -1.21 -19.93
CA GLU A 131 14.84 -2.24 -20.20
C GLU A 131 15.62 -2.61 -18.93
N GLN A 132 16.07 -1.61 -18.17
CA GLN A 132 16.71 -1.84 -16.88
C GLN A 132 15.79 -2.57 -15.90
N HIS A 133 14.52 -2.17 -15.83
CA HIS A 133 13.54 -2.84 -14.98
C HIS A 133 13.31 -4.30 -15.40
N ALA A 134 13.21 -4.57 -16.71
CA ALA A 134 13.07 -5.93 -17.23
C ALA A 134 14.29 -6.81 -16.88
N ARG A 135 15.51 -6.25 -16.99
CA ARG A 135 16.75 -6.92 -16.58
C ARG A 135 16.72 -7.29 -15.09
N MET A 136 16.39 -6.35 -14.21
CA MET A 136 16.28 -6.61 -12.76
C MET A 136 15.19 -7.65 -12.45
N ARG A 137 14.02 -7.55 -13.09
CA ARG A 137 12.93 -8.51 -12.94
C ARG A 137 13.37 -9.92 -13.32
N LYS A 138 14.08 -10.07 -14.44
CA LYS A 138 14.56 -11.36 -14.94
C LYS A 138 15.51 -12.03 -13.94
N ALA A 139 16.36 -11.26 -13.26
CA ALA A 139 17.26 -11.79 -12.23
C ALA A 139 16.49 -12.35 -11.02
N LEU A 140 15.40 -11.71 -10.61
CA LEU A 140 14.60 -12.12 -9.44
C LEU A 140 13.55 -13.21 -9.76
N SER A 141 13.11 -13.30 -11.02
CA SER A 141 11.99 -14.16 -11.44
C SER A 141 12.08 -15.63 -11.02
N PRO A 142 13.25 -16.31 -11.02
CA PRO A 142 13.33 -17.72 -10.63
C PRO A 142 12.78 -18.02 -9.24
N GLY A 143 13.00 -17.12 -8.27
CA GLY A 143 12.54 -17.27 -6.89
C GLY A 143 11.02 -17.16 -6.71
N PHE A 144 10.34 -16.51 -7.65
CA PHE A 144 8.89 -16.29 -7.61
C PHE A 144 8.09 -17.21 -8.55
N THR A 145 8.75 -18.23 -9.12
CA THR A 145 8.07 -19.30 -9.87
C THR A 145 7.28 -20.20 -8.92
N THR A 146 6.25 -20.91 -9.39
CA THR A 146 5.51 -21.88 -8.56
C THR A 146 6.43 -22.91 -7.90
N ARG A 147 7.49 -23.34 -8.61
CA ARG A 147 8.52 -24.24 -8.06
C ARG A 147 9.32 -23.56 -6.95
N GLY A 148 9.76 -22.31 -7.16
CA GLY A 148 10.46 -21.51 -6.16
C GLY A 148 9.63 -21.30 -4.89
N LEU A 149 8.36 -20.94 -5.05
CA LEU A 149 7.43 -20.75 -3.93
C LEU A 149 7.20 -22.03 -3.13
N ARG A 150 7.03 -23.19 -3.81
CA ARG A 150 6.91 -24.49 -3.13
C ARG A 150 8.17 -24.85 -2.34
N ALA A 151 9.36 -24.54 -2.87
CA ALA A 151 10.61 -24.79 -2.17
C ALA A 151 10.73 -23.96 -0.87
N GLN A 152 10.04 -22.82 -0.78
CA GLN A 152 10.02 -21.92 0.38
C GLN A 152 8.92 -22.26 1.40
N GLU A 153 8.06 -23.25 1.12
CA GLU A 153 6.88 -23.54 1.95
C GLU A 153 7.25 -23.81 3.41
N THR A 154 8.31 -24.58 3.66
CA THR A 154 8.74 -24.94 5.02
C THR A 154 9.04 -23.70 5.87
N HIS A 155 9.67 -22.68 5.28
CA HIS A 155 9.98 -21.42 5.96
C HIS A 155 8.68 -20.67 6.31
N ILE A 156 7.78 -20.54 5.34
CA ILE A 156 6.48 -19.88 5.56
C ILE A 156 5.70 -20.62 6.65
N GLN A 157 5.59 -21.95 6.57
CA GLN A 157 4.88 -22.79 7.54
C GLN A 157 5.43 -22.61 8.96
N ARG A 158 6.75 -22.47 9.13
CA ARG A 158 7.40 -22.21 10.41
C ARG A 158 6.90 -20.92 11.06
N TYR A 159 6.90 -19.81 10.32
CA TYR A 159 6.43 -18.52 10.85
C TYR A 159 4.92 -18.48 11.08
N VAL A 160 4.12 -19.10 10.21
CA VAL A 160 2.67 -19.18 10.46
C VAL A 160 2.38 -20.03 11.70
N ASN A 161 3.11 -21.13 11.92
CA ASN A 161 3.00 -21.91 13.16
C ASN A 161 3.41 -21.09 14.39
N LEU A 162 4.48 -20.30 14.29
CA LEU A 162 4.92 -19.42 15.37
C LEU A 162 3.86 -18.35 15.69
N LEU A 163 3.24 -17.75 14.67
CA LEU A 163 2.14 -16.81 14.82
C LEU A 163 0.98 -17.45 15.60
N VAL A 164 0.50 -18.62 15.18
CA VAL A 164 -0.58 -19.34 15.87
C VAL A 164 -0.18 -19.64 17.31
N LYS A 165 1.02 -20.18 17.53
CA LYS A 165 1.52 -20.49 18.86
C LYS A 165 1.51 -19.26 19.78
N ARG A 166 2.02 -18.13 19.31
CA ARG A 166 2.07 -16.88 20.08
C ARG A 166 0.68 -16.37 20.46
N LEU A 167 -0.27 -16.41 19.53
CA LEU A 167 -1.65 -16.05 19.81
C LEU A 167 -2.29 -17.00 20.84
N SER A 168 -2.04 -18.32 20.72
CA SER A 168 -2.49 -19.30 21.70
C SER A 168 -1.88 -19.06 23.08
N ASP A 169 -0.59 -18.74 23.17
CA ASP A 169 0.10 -18.43 24.42
C ASP A 169 -0.53 -17.21 25.11
N ILE A 170 -0.87 -16.16 24.35
CA ILE A 170 -1.55 -14.97 24.87
C ILE A 170 -2.92 -15.32 25.43
N ILE A 171 -3.74 -16.06 24.66
CA ILE A 171 -5.08 -16.47 25.10
C ILE A 171 -4.98 -17.26 26.41
N ASN A 172 -4.12 -18.28 26.46
CA ASN A 172 -3.91 -19.11 27.64
C ASN A 172 -3.40 -18.33 28.87
N SER A 173 -2.66 -17.23 28.66
CA SER A 173 -2.17 -16.38 29.75
C SER A 173 -3.21 -15.38 30.26
N SER A 174 -4.18 -15.03 29.42
CA SER A 174 -5.16 -13.97 29.68
C SER A 174 -6.49 -14.45 30.26
N THR A 175 -6.83 -15.73 30.05
CA THR A 175 -8.08 -16.33 30.51
C THR A 175 -7.81 -17.63 31.27
N ASP A 176 -8.52 -17.87 32.37
CA ASP A 176 -8.61 -19.21 32.94
C ASP A 176 -9.13 -20.18 31.85
N LYS A 177 -8.45 -21.31 31.66
CA LYS A 177 -8.69 -22.31 30.60
C LYS A 177 -10.20 -22.51 30.32
N CYS A 178 -10.70 -22.06 29.16
CA CYS A 178 -12.12 -22.12 28.74
C CYS A 178 -13.11 -21.73 29.87
N PRO A 179 -13.40 -20.44 30.11
CA PRO A 179 -14.59 -20.13 30.88
C PRO A 179 -15.81 -20.57 30.04
N PRO A 180 -16.77 -21.34 30.60
CA PRO A 180 -17.94 -21.83 29.87
C PRO A 180 -18.85 -20.71 29.33
N SER A 181 -18.55 -19.44 29.64
CA SER A 181 -19.35 -18.26 29.31
C SER A 181 -18.58 -16.95 29.54
N GLY A 182 -17.25 -16.93 29.37
CA GLY A 182 -16.43 -15.71 29.53
C GLY A 182 -15.90 -15.19 28.18
N PRO A 183 -15.68 -13.88 28.02
CA PRO A 183 -15.14 -13.32 26.79
C PRO A 183 -13.70 -13.79 26.59
N GLY A 184 -13.35 -14.11 25.35
CA GLY A 184 -11.99 -14.51 24.96
C GLY A 184 -10.97 -13.39 25.11
N ALA A 185 -9.73 -13.67 24.76
CA ALA A 185 -8.69 -12.65 24.75
C ALA A 185 -8.96 -11.64 23.63
N GLU A 186 -9.06 -10.35 23.96
CA GLU A 186 -9.11 -9.30 22.95
C GLU A 186 -7.70 -9.09 22.38
N ILE A 187 -7.54 -9.30 21.07
CA ILE A 187 -6.26 -9.15 20.37
C ILE A 187 -6.46 -8.25 19.15
N ASP A 188 -5.63 -7.20 19.04
CA ASP A 188 -5.46 -6.46 17.79
C ASP A 188 -4.59 -7.28 16.83
N ILE A 189 -5.20 -7.79 15.76
CA ILE A 189 -4.51 -8.67 14.82
C ILE A 189 -3.62 -7.92 13.82
N GLY A 190 -3.78 -6.61 13.69
CA GLY A 190 -3.06 -5.78 12.72
C GLY A 190 -1.53 -5.92 12.85
N PRO A 191 -0.95 -5.78 14.06
CA PRO A 191 0.47 -5.99 14.28
C PRO A 191 0.95 -7.41 13.99
N TRP A 192 0.17 -8.43 14.34
CA TRP A 192 0.55 -9.83 14.16
C TRP A 192 0.72 -10.23 12.69
N PHE A 193 -0.16 -9.73 11.80
CA PHE A 193 0.03 -9.90 10.36
C PHE A 193 1.30 -9.22 9.88
N ASN A 194 1.62 -8.04 10.41
CA ASN A 194 2.85 -7.34 10.04
C ASN A 194 4.06 -8.14 10.53
N PHE A 195 4.09 -8.54 11.80
CA PHE A 195 5.18 -9.34 12.38
C PHE A 195 5.46 -10.59 11.53
N ALA A 196 4.42 -11.35 11.19
CA ALA A 196 4.56 -12.54 10.35
C ALA A 196 5.09 -12.20 8.96
N THR A 197 4.55 -11.16 8.32
CA THR A 197 4.97 -10.77 6.96
C THR A 197 6.43 -10.30 6.94
N PHE A 198 6.87 -9.51 7.92
CA PHE A 198 8.25 -9.02 7.96
C PHE A 198 9.24 -10.12 8.31
N ASP A 199 8.92 -11.01 9.24
CA ASP A 199 9.80 -12.13 9.58
C ASP A 199 9.94 -13.12 8.40
N ILE A 200 8.83 -13.45 7.72
CA ILE A 200 8.88 -14.27 6.50
C ILE A 200 9.69 -13.58 5.41
N PHE A 201 9.45 -12.29 5.16
CA PHE A 201 10.20 -11.53 4.17
C PHE A 201 11.69 -11.44 4.51
N GLY A 202 12.04 -11.18 5.78
CA GLY A 202 13.42 -11.11 6.24
C GLY A 202 14.16 -12.42 6.00
N ASP A 203 13.57 -13.54 6.40
CA ASP A 203 14.17 -14.86 6.21
C ASP A 203 14.34 -15.19 4.72
N LEU A 204 13.33 -14.92 3.89
CA LEU A 204 13.40 -15.21 2.45
C LEU A 204 14.33 -14.28 1.67
N ALA A 205 14.42 -13.00 2.06
CA ALA A 205 15.19 -11.99 1.32
C ALA A 205 16.64 -11.86 1.81
N PHE A 206 16.85 -11.98 3.12
CA PHE A 206 18.14 -11.73 3.76
C PHE A 206 18.72 -12.96 4.46
N GLY A 207 17.95 -14.04 4.61
CA GLY A 207 18.35 -15.23 5.39
C GLY A 207 18.27 -15.03 6.90
N GLU A 208 17.68 -13.92 7.36
CA GLU A 208 17.56 -13.56 8.77
C GLU A 208 16.19 -12.97 9.08
N SER A 209 15.61 -13.41 10.18
CA SER A 209 14.35 -12.91 10.75
C SER A 209 14.54 -11.54 11.40
N PHE A 210 13.50 -10.70 11.42
CA PHE A 210 13.49 -9.50 12.26
C PHE A 210 13.05 -9.78 13.71
N ASP A 211 12.68 -11.04 13.98
CA ASP A 211 12.22 -11.55 15.26
C ASP A 211 11.02 -10.79 15.84
N CYS A 212 10.18 -10.25 14.95
CA CYS A 212 9.00 -9.50 15.32
C CYS A 212 7.96 -10.40 16.01
N LEU A 213 7.71 -11.61 15.48
CA LEU A 213 6.81 -12.60 16.07
C LEU A 213 7.36 -13.15 17.38
N GLN A 214 8.67 -13.38 17.45
CA GLN A 214 9.29 -13.90 18.66
C GLN A 214 9.19 -12.86 19.78
N ASN A 215 9.49 -11.59 19.51
CA ASN A 215 9.49 -10.57 20.55
C ASN A 215 8.13 -9.89 20.74
N SER A 216 7.15 -10.18 19.87
CA SER A 216 5.82 -9.54 19.84
C SER A 216 5.91 -8.01 19.73
N GLN A 217 6.94 -7.51 19.03
CA GLN A 217 7.27 -6.10 18.92
C GLN A 217 7.77 -5.79 17.51
N TYR A 218 7.54 -4.55 17.06
CA TYR A 218 8.10 -4.10 15.80
C TYR A 218 9.60 -3.89 15.91
N HIS A 219 10.33 -4.42 14.93
CA HIS A 219 11.69 -3.96 14.67
C HIS A 219 11.66 -2.46 14.30
N PRO A 220 12.61 -1.62 14.76
CA PRO A 220 12.56 -0.16 14.53
C PRO A 220 12.39 0.27 13.08
N TRP A 221 13.02 -0.45 12.14
CA TRP A 221 12.87 -0.18 10.72
C TRP A 221 11.43 -0.43 10.20
N VAL A 222 10.77 -1.45 10.73
CA VAL A 222 9.38 -1.79 10.36
C VAL A 222 8.41 -0.76 10.94
N ASP A 223 8.66 -0.28 12.15
CA ASP A 223 7.84 0.78 12.76
C ASP A 223 7.88 2.07 11.91
N ILE A 224 9.08 2.53 11.53
CA ILE A 224 9.26 3.72 10.68
C ILE A 224 8.48 3.60 9.37
N LEU A 225 8.43 2.41 8.78
CA LEU A 225 7.75 2.14 7.53
C LEU A 225 6.22 2.39 7.62
N PHE A 226 5.59 2.10 8.76
CA PHE A 226 4.14 2.30 8.95
C PHE A 226 3.78 3.61 9.65
N SER A 227 4.71 4.24 10.37
CA SER A 227 4.45 5.46 11.13
C SER A 227 4.84 6.73 10.35
N ALA A 228 6.14 6.98 10.19
CA ALA A 228 6.69 8.23 9.69
C ALA A 228 6.88 8.25 8.18
N ALA A 229 7.31 7.14 7.57
CA ALA A 229 7.68 7.08 6.16
C ALA A 229 6.55 7.45 5.18
N PRO A 230 5.28 7.02 5.37
CA PRO A 230 4.20 7.35 4.43
C PRO A 230 3.85 8.85 4.45
N LYS A 231 3.91 9.47 5.63
CA LYS A 231 3.66 10.91 5.82
C LYS A 231 4.80 11.72 5.21
N ALA A 232 6.05 11.37 5.52
CA ALA A 232 7.23 12.01 4.96
C ALA A 232 7.25 11.93 3.42
N SER A 233 6.93 10.77 2.85
CA SER A 233 6.82 10.58 1.40
C SER A 233 5.78 11.50 0.76
N SER A 234 4.63 11.69 1.44
CA SER A 234 3.56 12.58 0.98
C SER A 234 3.99 14.06 1.01
N TRP A 235 4.75 14.47 2.02
CA TRP A 235 5.36 15.81 2.09
C TRP A 235 6.38 16.04 0.99
N ILE A 236 7.30 15.10 0.79
CA ILE A 236 8.34 15.16 -0.25
C ILE A 236 7.70 15.22 -1.64
N ALA A 237 6.73 14.34 -1.92
CA ALA A 237 5.99 14.35 -3.19
C ALA A 237 5.25 15.67 -3.42
N SER A 238 4.63 16.23 -2.38
CA SER A 238 3.94 17.52 -2.45
C SER A 238 4.91 18.66 -2.76
N ALA A 239 6.08 18.68 -2.13
CA ALA A 239 7.11 19.69 -2.38
C ALA A 239 7.68 19.58 -3.80
N ARG A 240 7.83 18.36 -4.35
CA ARG A 240 8.32 18.13 -5.72
C ARG A 240 7.42 18.70 -6.81
N TYR A 241 6.13 18.92 -6.56
CA TYR A 241 5.25 19.62 -7.51
C TYR A 241 5.56 21.12 -7.64
N TYR A 242 6.25 21.71 -6.68
CA TYR A 242 6.68 23.11 -6.68
C TYR A 242 8.18 23.21 -6.39
N PRO A 243 9.05 23.08 -7.42
CA PRO A 243 10.50 22.98 -7.25
C PRO A 243 11.14 24.11 -6.43
N TRP A 244 10.60 25.34 -6.54
CA TRP A 244 11.06 26.48 -5.74
C TRP A 244 10.79 26.28 -4.24
N LEU A 245 9.64 25.70 -3.88
CA LEU A 245 9.26 25.40 -2.51
C LEU A 245 10.12 24.27 -1.95
N TYR A 246 10.35 23.22 -2.75
CA TYR A 246 11.28 22.16 -2.40
C TYR A 246 12.69 22.72 -2.14
N SER A 247 13.23 23.52 -3.07
CA SER A 247 14.56 24.11 -2.91
C SER A 247 14.67 25.05 -1.70
N LEU A 248 13.57 25.70 -1.30
CA LEU A 248 13.52 26.56 -0.12
C LEU A 248 13.47 25.74 1.18
N LEU A 249 12.61 24.71 1.24
CA LEU A 249 12.43 23.88 2.42
C LEU A 249 13.65 22.99 2.70
N PHE A 250 14.31 22.50 1.65
CA PHE A 250 15.47 21.59 1.77
C PHE A 250 16.81 22.29 1.53
N ARG A 251 16.83 23.64 1.61
CA ARG A 251 17.99 24.49 1.33
C ARG A 251 19.19 24.28 2.26
N GLY A 252 18.97 23.65 3.42
CA GLY A 252 20.01 23.36 4.42
C GLY A 252 20.80 22.06 4.20
N SER A 253 20.39 21.21 3.24
CA SER A 253 21.17 20.03 2.84
C SER A 253 22.06 20.41 1.65
N CYS A 254 23.15 21.14 1.94
CA CYS A 254 24.02 21.76 0.95
C CYS A 254 24.89 20.74 0.20
N ARG A 255 24.37 20.22 -0.93
CA ARG A 255 25.07 19.87 -2.20
C ARG A 255 24.04 19.50 -3.30
N ASP A 256 22.82 19.18 -2.89
CA ASP A 256 21.78 18.59 -3.75
C ASP A 256 20.99 19.60 -4.59
N GLY A 257 20.84 20.86 -4.18
CA GLY A 257 19.96 21.82 -4.89
C GLY A 257 20.35 22.06 -6.35
N TYR A 258 21.64 22.19 -6.65
CA TYR A 258 22.15 22.34 -8.02
C TYR A 258 22.07 21.02 -8.80
N GLN A 259 22.44 19.89 -8.20
CA GLN A 259 22.34 18.57 -8.84
C GLN A 259 20.88 18.15 -9.07
N MET A 260 19.95 18.58 -8.23
CA MET A 260 18.51 18.40 -8.43
C MET A 260 17.95 19.36 -9.45
N LEU A 261 18.37 20.63 -9.50
CA LEU A 261 17.91 21.53 -10.56
C LEU A 261 18.43 21.05 -11.92
N VAL A 262 19.70 20.66 -12.01
CA VAL A 262 20.30 20.05 -13.21
C VAL A 262 19.68 18.69 -13.51
N GLY A 263 19.42 17.87 -12.48
CA GLY A 263 18.71 16.60 -12.61
C GLY A 263 17.28 16.78 -13.09
N TRP A 264 16.55 17.78 -12.56
CA TRP A 264 15.19 18.12 -12.95
C TRP A 264 15.14 18.75 -14.34
N LEU A 265 16.13 19.57 -14.72
CA LEU A 265 16.30 20.09 -16.09
C LEU A 265 16.61 18.95 -17.08
N ARG A 266 17.43 17.98 -16.67
CA ARG A 266 17.75 16.78 -17.45
C ARG A 266 16.57 15.80 -17.53
N GLU A 267 15.79 15.69 -16.46
CA GLU A 267 14.56 14.88 -16.38
C GLU A 267 13.39 15.57 -17.12
N SER A 268 13.31 16.90 -17.12
CA SER A 268 12.33 17.66 -17.91
C SER A 268 12.66 17.55 -19.40
N ASP A 269 13.93 17.64 -19.78
CA ASP A 269 14.41 17.40 -21.14
C ASP A 269 14.17 15.92 -21.55
N TYR A 270 14.34 14.96 -20.63
CA TYR A 270 13.96 13.54 -20.86
C TYR A 270 12.44 13.34 -21.03
N ARG A 271 11.61 13.98 -20.18
CA ARG A 271 10.14 13.95 -20.25
C ARG A 271 9.63 14.54 -21.56
N GLU A 272 10.24 15.62 -22.02
CA GLU A 272 9.89 16.33 -23.26
C GLU A 272 10.28 15.51 -24.50
N ARG A 273 11.50 14.94 -24.54
CA ARG A 273 11.99 14.11 -25.66
C ARG A 273 11.18 12.82 -25.91
N ARG A 274 10.57 12.24 -24.87
CA ARG A 274 9.74 11.02 -25.00
C ARG A 274 8.24 11.27 -24.92
N GLY A 275 7.77 12.53 -24.85
CA GLY A 275 6.34 12.84 -24.69
C GLY A 275 5.73 12.18 -23.45
N CYS A 276 6.52 12.04 -22.38
CA CYS A 276 6.25 11.11 -21.30
C CYS A 276 5.17 11.66 -20.35
N ARG A 277 3.92 11.23 -20.55
CA ARG A 277 2.81 11.51 -19.62
C ARG A 277 2.98 10.63 -18.37
N SER A 278 3.36 11.25 -17.25
CA SER A 278 3.58 10.58 -15.96
C SER A 278 2.29 9.98 -15.39
N LYS A 279 2.36 8.75 -14.85
CA LYS A 279 1.21 8.05 -14.27
C LYS A 279 1.57 7.30 -12.98
N LEU A 280 0.55 7.12 -12.14
CA LEU A 280 0.55 6.12 -11.09
C LEU A 280 0.38 4.74 -11.74
N ILE A 281 1.42 3.91 -11.69
CA ILE A 281 1.39 2.52 -12.16
C ILE A 281 1.20 1.64 -10.92
N PRO A 282 0.02 1.01 -10.73
CA PRO A 282 -0.21 0.15 -9.58
C PRO A 282 0.61 -1.13 -9.70
N PHE A 283 0.97 -1.71 -8.56
CA PHE A 283 1.68 -2.99 -8.48
C PHE A 283 0.81 -4.21 -8.84
N SER A 284 -0.35 -4.02 -9.48
CA SER A 284 -1.36 -5.07 -9.66
C SER A 284 -1.34 -5.72 -11.04
N ILE A 285 -0.96 -4.98 -12.09
CA ILE A 285 -1.11 -5.42 -13.48
C ILE A 285 -0.03 -4.77 -14.37
N GLY A 286 0.33 -5.46 -15.47
CA GLY A 286 1.28 -4.97 -16.46
C GLY A 286 2.74 -5.40 -16.23
N SER A 287 3.65 -4.84 -17.02
CA SER A 287 5.10 -5.13 -16.95
C SER A 287 5.72 -4.79 -15.58
N ARG A 288 5.05 -3.91 -14.83
CA ARG A 288 5.43 -3.41 -13.49
C ARG A 288 4.63 -4.02 -12.34
N ALA A 289 3.83 -5.06 -12.57
CA ALA A 289 3.11 -5.77 -11.51
C ALA A 289 4.07 -6.35 -10.46
N CYS A 290 3.61 -6.48 -9.21
CA CYS A 290 4.38 -7.03 -8.10
C CYS A 290 4.84 -8.45 -8.44
N ILE A 291 6.15 -8.69 -8.36
CA ILE A 291 6.74 -10.01 -8.61
C ILE A 291 6.37 -11.02 -7.50
N GLY A 292 6.22 -10.52 -6.27
CA GLY A 292 5.84 -11.31 -5.09
C GLY A 292 4.34 -11.50 -4.89
N GLN A 293 3.49 -11.08 -5.82
CA GLN A 293 2.03 -11.15 -5.63
C GLN A 293 1.55 -12.57 -5.30
N HIS A 294 2.07 -13.58 -6.00
CA HIS A 294 1.71 -14.98 -5.75
C HIS A 294 2.21 -15.51 -4.41
N LEU A 295 3.38 -15.06 -3.95
CA LEU A 295 3.93 -15.38 -2.63
C LEU A 295 2.99 -14.86 -1.54
N VAL A 296 2.64 -13.57 -1.60
CA VAL A 296 1.74 -12.93 -0.62
C VAL A 296 0.37 -13.60 -0.60
N TRP A 297 -0.19 -13.98 -1.76
CA TRP A 297 -1.45 -14.73 -1.79
C TRP A 297 -1.35 -16.10 -1.12
N ALA A 298 -0.22 -16.79 -1.27
CA ALA A 298 0.00 -18.07 -0.61
C ALA A 298 0.14 -17.90 0.91
N GLU A 299 0.93 -16.92 1.35
CA GLU A 299 1.10 -16.56 2.77
C GLU A 299 -0.24 -16.20 3.42
N MET A 300 -0.99 -15.28 2.83
CA MET A 300 -2.29 -14.84 3.39
C MET A 300 -3.28 -15.98 3.49
N ARG A 301 -3.34 -16.87 2.49
CA ARG A 301 -4.22 -18.06 2.54
C ARG A 301 -3.80 -19.02 3.64
N LEU A 302 -2.51 -19.28 3.79
CA LEU A 302 -1.98 -20.18 4.83
C LEU A 302 -2.23 -19.61 6.23
N ILE A 303 -1.94 -18.33 6.43
CA ILE A 303 -2.21 -17.62 7.70
C ILE A 303 -3.70 -17.68 8.01
N LEU A 304 -4.55 -17.23 7.09
CA LEU A 304 -6.00 -17.19 7.32
C LEU A 304 -6.57 -18.58 7.61
N THR A 305 -6.17 -19.60 6.85
CA THR A 305 -6.66 -20.98 7.06
C THR A 305 -6.26 -21.51 8.43
N LYS A 306 -5.02 -21.27 8.86
CA LYS A 306 -4.56 -21.73 10.17
C LYS A 306 -5.19 -20.97 11.33
N LEU A 307 -5.38 -19.66 11.17
CA LEU A 307 -6.09 -18.84 12.16
C LEU A 307 -7.55 -19.32 12.31
N LEU A 308 -8.28 -19.49 11.20
CA LEU A 308 -9.66 -20.00 11.19
C LEU A 308 -9.80 -21.41 11.75
N ARG A 309 -8.76 -22.24 11.62
CA ARG A 309 -8.75 -23.60 12.18
C ARG A 309 -8.38 -23.63 13.67
N ALA A 310 -7.55 -22.70 14.13
CA ALA A 310 -7.01 -22.70 15.48
C ALA A 310 -7.86 -21.92 16.49
N PHE A 311 -8.64 -20.93 16.03
CA PHE A 311 -9.35 -20.00 16.91
C PHE A 311 -10.81 -19.82 16.48
N ASP A 312 -11.67 -19.59 17.46
CA ASP A 312 -13.00 -19.00 17.28
C ASP A 312 -12.89 -17.47 17.44
N PHE A 313 -13.55 -16.72 16.56
CA PHE A 313 -13.48 -15.26 16.50
C PHE A 313 -14.82 -14.65 16.83
N GLU A 314 -14.84 -13.68 17.73
CA GLU A 314 -16.02 -12.89 18.05
C GLU A 314 -15.73 -11.40 17.88
N GLU A 315 -16.69 -10.67 17.35
CA GLU A 315 -16.57 -9.21 17.18
C GLU A 315 -16.68 -8.55 18.55
N VAL A 316 -15.80 -7.59 18.82
CA VAL A 316 -15.90 -6.77 20.04
C VAL A 316 -16.86 -5.62 19.79
N GLU A 317 -17.91 -5.53 20.60
CA GLU A 317 -18.92 -4.48 20.49
C GLU A 317 -18.29 -3.08 20.45
N GLY A 318 -18.71 -2.27 19.47
CA GLY A 318 -18.24 -0.90 19.30
C GLY A 318 -16.81 -0.74 18.74
N LYS A 319 -16.06 -1.82 18.48
CA LYS A 319 -14.69 -1.77 17.95
C LYS A 319 -14.56 -2.15 16.48
N ARG A 320 -15.67 -2.21 15.74
CA ARG A 320 -15.68 -2.53 14.30
C ARG A 320 -14.85 -1.52 13.50
N LEU A 321 -13.90 -2.03 12.71
CA LEU A 321 -13.10 -1.19 11.82
C LEU A 321 -13.92 -0.68 10.62
N ALA A 322 -14.05 0.64 10.49
CA ALA A 322 -14.59 1.29 9.30
C ALA A 322 -13.48 1.58 8.28
N TRP A 323 -13.31 0.69 7.29
CA TRP A 323 -12.26 0.75 6.27
C TRP A 323 -12.31 2.05 5.45
N GLU A 324 -13.50 2.55 5.16
CA GLU A 324 -13.75 3.77 4.39
C GLU A 324 -13.31 5.03 5.13
N SER A 325 -13.08 4.95 6.44
CA SER A 325 -12.63 6.08 7.25
C SER A 325 -11.10 6.18 7.35
N LEU A 326 -10.37 5.18 6.82
CA LEU A 326 -8.92 5.12 6.99
C LEU A 326 -8.20 6.12 6.09
N ARG A 327 -7.23 6.82 6.68
CA ARG A 327 -6.37 7.73 5.93
C ARG A 327 -5.43 6.93 5.04
N THR A 328 -5.30 7.35 3.80
CA THR A 328 -4.44 6.72 2.80
C THR A 328 -3.41 7.72 2.30
N PHE A 329 -2.15 7.41 2.59
CA PHE A 329 -0.98 8.09 2.04
C PHE A 329 -0.39 7.20 0.93
N LEU A 330 0.94 7.03 0.91
CA LEU A 330 1.55 5.92 0.15
C LEU A 330 1.06 4.55 0.66
N LEU A 331 0.86 4.45 1.98
CA LEU A 331 0.28 3.29 2.65
C LEU A 331 -0.97 3.73 3.41
N VAL A 332 -1.89 2.78 3.65
CA VAL A 332 -3.04 2.99 4.51
C VAL A 332 -2.58 3.10 5.96
N GLU A 333 -2.97 4.17 6.64
CA GLU A 333 -2.79 4.32 8.08
C GLU A 333 -3.70 3.32 8.78
N LYS A 334 -3.10 2.25 9.32
CA LYS A 334 -3.84 1.17 9.98
C LYS A 334 -4.36 1.67 11.33
N LYS A 335 -5.61 1.31 11.65
CA LYS A 335 -6.17 1.41 13.00
C LYS A 335 -6.27 0.01 13.60
N PRO A 336 -6.38 -0.12 14.93
CA PRO A 336 -6.52 -1.41 15.58
C PRO A 336 -7.69 -2.21 15.02
N VAL A 337 -7.46 -3.51 14.82
CA VAL A 337 -8.43 -4.50 14.36
C VAL A 337 -8.61 -5.52 15.49
N SER A 338 -9.31 -5.10 16.53
CA SER A 338 -9.57 -5.91 17.72
C SER A 338 -10.68 -6.92 17.49
N TYR A 339 -10.39 -8.19 17.76
CA TYR A 339 -11.37 -9.26 17.86
C TYR A 339 -11.14 -10.04 19.15
N GLN A 340 -12.18 -10.70 19.65
CA GLN A 340 -12.04 -11.68 20.71
C GLN A 340 -11.64 -13.02 20.10
N TYR A 341 -10.58 -13.62 20.64
CA TYR A 341 -10.05 -14.90 20.22
C TYR A 341 -10.28 -15.91 21.33
N ASN A 342 -10.95 -16.99 20.97
CA ASN A 342 -11.19 -18.14 21.83
C ASN A 342 -10.45 -19.35 21.26
N LEU A 343 -9.86 -20.15 22.14
CA LEU A 343 -9.44 -21.51 21.76
C LEU A 343 -10.71 -22.37 21.70
N PRO A 344 -10.92 -23.17 20.64
CA PRO A 344 -12.02 -24.12 20.63
C PRO A 344 -11.84 -25.06 21.82
N CYS A 345 -12.87 -25.24 22.66
CA CYS A 345 -12.77 -26.04 23.90
C CYS A 345 -12.44 -27.54 23.67
N SER A 346 -12.24 -27.96 22.42
CA SER A 346 -11.70 -29.27 22.07
C SER A 346 -10.16 -29.34 22.05
N TYR A 347 -9.44 -28.23 22.16
CA TYR A 347 -7.98 -28.21 22.22
C TYR A 347 -7.49 -28.30 23.68
N GLN A 348 -7.99 -29.28 24.42
CA GLN A 348 -7.43 -29.68 25.72
C GLN A 348 -6.70 -31.02 25.49
N ASP A 349 -5.43 -31.09 25.90
CA ASP A 349 -4.59 -32.30 25.91
C ASP A 349 -4.00 -32.81 24.59
N GLY A 350 -3.76 -31.92 23.60
CA GLY A 350 -2.94 -32.27 22.43
C GLY A 350 -3.58 -33.24 21.43
N ILE A 351 -4.88 -33.54 21.58
CA ILE A 351 -5.67 -34.35 20.65
C ILE A 351 -6.72 -33.46 19.98
N LEU A 352 -6.68 -33.44 18.64
CA LEU A 352 -7.56 -32.63 17.80
C LEU A 352 -8.90 -33.37 17.62
N VAL A 353 -9.89 -33.10 18.46
CA VAL A 353 -11.26 -33.62 18.23
C VAL A 353 -12.04 -32.58 17.40
N LEU A 354 -12.45 -32.97 16.20
CA LEU A 354 -13.19 -32.11 15.26
C LEU A 354 -14.61 -31.88 15.79
N SER A 355 -14.83 -30.81 16.56
CA SER A 355 -16.19 -30.33 16.85
C SER A 355 -16.68 -29.50 15.67
N TYR A 356 -17.34 -30.14 14.70
CA TYR A 356 -18.13 -29.43 13.71
C TYR A 356 -19.37 -28.82 14.39
N LYS A 357 -19.47 -27.49 14.41
CA LYS A 357 -20.72 -26.78 14.72
C LYS A 357 -21.75 -27.11 13.63
N ILE A 358 -22.55 -28.16 13.84
CA ILE A 358 -23.79 -28.37 13.09
C ILE A 358 -24.82 -27.41 13.69
N GLY A 359 -25.45 -26.62 12.83
CA GLY A 359 -26.30 -25.49 13.19
C GLY A 359 -27.39 -25.79 14.24
N ALA A 360 -27.62 -24.77 15.07
CA ALA A 360 -28.78 -24.50 15.91
C ALA A 360 -29.79 -25.66 16.08
N ASN A 361 -29.50 -26.59 17.01
CA ASN A 361 -30.45 -27.32 17.87
C ASN A 361 -29.83 -28.58 18.53
N ALA A 362 -28.51 -28.64 18.75
CA ALA A 362 -27.90 -29.73 19.50
C ALA A 362 -27.51 -29.24 20.91
N THR A 363 -28.30 -29.64 21.91
CA THR A 363 -27.97 -29.47 23.33
C THR A 363 -27.12 -30.66 23.79
N CYS A 364 -25.81 -30.45 23.96
CA CYS A 364 -24.94 -31.44 24.59
C CYS A 364 -25.00 -31.30 26.12
N LYS A 365 -25.64 -32.26 26.81
CA LYS A 365 -25.54 -32.43 28.26
C LYS A 365 -24.63 -33.61 28.58
N GLY A 366 -23.47 -33.31 29.16
CA GLY A 366 -22.61 -34.27 29.86
C GLY A 366 -21.90 -35.29 28.97
N GLN A 367 -20.83 -35.88 29.51
CA GLN A 367 -19.96 -36.87 28.88
C GLN A 367 -20.74 -38.09 28.35
N GLN A 368 -21.25 -38.04 27.13
CA GLN A 368 -21.66 -39.22 26.39
C GLN A 368 -21.42 -38.99 24.90
N LEU A 369 -20.68 -39.93 24.30
CA LEU A 369 -20.40 -40.02 22.87
C LEU A 369 -21.65 -39.68 22.04
N CYS A 370 -21.58 -38.59 21.27
CA CYS A 370 -22.59 -38.28 20.27
C CYS A 370 -22.60 -39.40 19.21
N LYS A 371 -23.60 -40.29 19.28
CA LYS A 371 -23.93 -41.19 18.16
C LYS A 371 -24.45 -40.34 17.00
N LEU A 372 -23.69 -40.26 15.91
CA LEU A 372 -24.19 -39.70 14.66
C LEU A 372 -25.36 -40.55 14.12
N HIS A 373 -26.40 -39.87 13.65
CA HIS A 373 -27.51 -40.49 12.94
C HIS A 373 -27.00 -41.18 11.64
N PRO A 374 -27.43 -42.40 11.29
CA PRO A 374 -26.86 -43.20 10.18
C PRO A 374 -26.95 -42.55 8.78
N ALA A 375 -27.71 -41.47 8.63
CA ALA A 375 -27.93 -40.78 7.36
C ALA A 375 -26.79 -39.86 6.91
N LEU A 376 -25.79 -39.58 7.77
CA LEU A 376 -24.62 -38.76 7.43
C LEU A 376 -23.34 -39.58 7.19
N LEU A 377 -23.41 -40.91 7.28
CA LEU A 377 -22.26 -41.81 7.13
C LEU A 377 -21.96 -42.20 5.66
N SER A 378 -22.62 -41.58 4.67
CA SER A 378 -22.54 -41.97 3.25
C SER A 378 -21.66 -41.06 2.39
N LEU A 379 -20.56 -40.55 2.95
CA LEU A 379 -19.46 -39.94 2.19
C LEU A 379 -18.11 -40.52 2.65
N GLN A 380 -18.00 -41.85 2.59
CA GLN A 380 -16.73 -42.56 2.38
C GLN A 380 -16.76 -43.19 0.98
N LEU A 381 -15.56 -43.44 0.42
CA LEU A 381 -15.18 -43.83 -0.95
C LEU A 381 -14.68 -42.59 -1.74
N ASN A 382 -13.44 -42.48 -2.22
CA ASN A 382 -12.38 -43.45 -2.50
C ASN A 382 -11.03 -42.71 -2.56
N SER A 383 -10.02 -43.22 -1.87
CA SER A 383 -8.63 -43.34 -2.38
C SER A 383 -7.87 -44.16 -1.35
N GLY A 384 -7.83 -45.46 -1.61
CA GLY A 384 -6.90 -46.36 -0.92
C GLY A 384 -5.49 -46.06 -1.40
N GLU A 385 -4.60 -45.80 -0.45
CA GLU A 385 -3.20 -46.23 -0.52
C GLU A 385 -2.70 -46.34 0.93
N GLU A 386 -2.37 -47.57 1.31
CA GLU A 386 -1.77 -47.95 2.58
C GLU A 386 -0.38 -47.33 2.73
N ILE A 387 -0.04 -46.83 3.92
CA ILE A 387 1.35 -46.71 4.35
C ILE A 387 1.46 -47.29 5.77
N ARG A 388 2.36 -48.28 5.88
CA ARG A 388 2.89 -48.87 7.11
C ARG A 388 3.65 -47.87 7.96
#